data_AF-A0A4U0GHY8-F1
#
_entry.id   AF-A0A4U0GHY8-F1
#
_cell.length_a   1.000
_cell.length_b   1.000
_cell.length_c   1.000
_cell.angle_alpha   90.00
_cell.angle_beta   90.00
_cell.angle_gamma   90.00
#
_symmetry.space_group_name_H-M   'P 1'
#
loop_
_entity.id
_entity.type
_entity.pdbx_description
1 polymer ?
#
loop_
_entity_poly.entity_id
_entity_poly.type
_entity_poly.pdbx_seq_one_letter_code
_entity_poly.pdbx_strand_id
1 'polypeptide(L)'
;MSRQDPSDLQRYSLTAQLGHWLTALLLCAAFPIGFYMVELALSPTKLKLFSYHKWIGVTVFALVLLRLLWRSVSPPPPSPAMPSWALRTAQITHRLLYLLLLAVPLSGWLMSSAKGFQTVYLAQLPIPDLIGKDPALGAALESVHWILNKMLLGAITLHVAAALKHHFVDRDAVLLRMLPALRRSTPLAAHGER
;
A
#
# COMPACT_ATOMS: atom_id res chain seq x y z
N MET A 1 -11.86 -14.15 -29.98
CA MET A 1 -11.22 -13.91 -28.67
C MET A 1 -12.00 -14.69 -27.63
N SER A 2 -11.47 -15.80 -27.11
CA SER A 2 -12.18 -16.59 -26.10
C SER A 2 -12.19 -15.82 -24.78
N ARG A 3 -13.35 -15.76 -24.11
CA ARG A 3 -13.41 -15.39 -22.70
C ARG A 3 -12.60 -16.45 -21.94
N GLN A 4 -11.56 -16.03 -21.22
CA GLN A 4 -10.90 -16.92 -20.28
C GLN A 4 -11.91 -17.30 -19.18
N ASP A 5 -12.08 -18.61 -18.96
CA ASP A 5 -12.95 -19.13 -17.91
C ASP A 5 -12.38 -18.70 -16.54
N PRO A 6 -13.16 -18.09 -15.62
CA PRO A 6 -12.66 -17.65 -14.30
C PRO A 6 -11.96 -18.72 -13.46
N SER A 7 -12.14 -20.00 -13.78
CA SER A 7 -11.44 -21.17 -13.22
C SER A 7 -9.95 -21.27 -13.61
N ASP A 8 -9.56 -20.74 -14.78
CA ASP A 8 -8.16 -20.75 -15.28
C ASP A 8 -7.36 -19.50 -14.87
N LEU A 9 -7.99 -18.57 -14.14
CA LEU A 9 -7.36 -17.32 -13.75
C LEU A 9 -6.36 -17.54 -12.61
N GLN A 10 -5.05 -17.50 -12.91
CA GLN A 10 -4.02 -17.59 -11.87
C GLN A 10 -3.98 -16.32 -11.01
N ARG A 11 -4.60 -16.39 -9.83
CA ARG A 11 -4.75 -15.29 -8.84
C ARG A 11 -3.58 -15.25 -7.86
N TYR A 12 -3.40 -14.09 -7.23
CA TYR A 12 -2.54 -13.95 -6.07
C TYR A 12 -3.10 -14.74 -4.88
N SER A 13 -2.24 -15.15 -3.94
CA SER A 13 -2.72 -15.76 -2.69
C SER A 13 -3.59 -14.77 -1.90
N LEU A 14 -4.52 -15.30 -1.10
CA LEU A 14 -5.40 -14.46 -0.28
C LEU A 14 -4.61 -13.51 0.63
N THR A 15 -3.51 -13.98 1.22
CA THR A 15 -2.60 -13.17 2.04
C THR A 15 -2.05 -11.96 1.27
N ALA A 16 -1.61 -12.18 0.02
CA ALA A 16 -1.09 -11.09 -0.81
C ALA A 16 -2.18 -10.08 -1.19
N GLN A 17 -3.39 -10.56 -1.48
CA GLN A 17 -4.54 -9.72 -1.80
C GLN A 17 -4.99 -8.89 -0.60
N LEU A 18 -5.15 -9.50 0.57
CA LEU A 18 -5.53 -8.81 1.81
C LEU A 18 -4.50 -7.75 2.18
N GLY A 19 -3.21 -8.09 2.16
CA GLY A 19 -2.14 -7.13 2.43
C GLY A 19 -2.16 -5.95 1.45
N HIS A 20 -2.41 -6.22 0.17
CA HIS A 20 -2.56 -5.17 -0.86
C HIS A 20 -3.73 -4.24 -0.57
N TRP A 21 -4.94 -4.78 -0.42
CA TRP A 21 -6.16 -3.98 -0.23
C TRP A 21 -6.18 -3.25 1.11
N LEU A 22 -5.65 -3.86 2.18
CA LEU A 22 -5.50 -3.20 3.47
C LEU A 22 -4.52 -2.02 3.35
N THR A 23 -3.39 -2.19 2.66
CA THR A 23 -2.47 -1.07 2.38
C THR A 23 -3.18 0.03 1.61
N ALA A 24 -3.92 -0.31 0.55
CA ALA A 24 -4.65 0.66 -0.26
C ALA A 24 -5.69 1.45 0.57
N LEU A 25 -6.48 0.76 1.40
CA LEU A 25 -7.46 1.39 2.30
C LEU A 25 -6.80 2.34 3.30
N LEU A 26 -5.68 1.92 3.90
CA LEU A 26 -4.91 2.75 4.82
C LEU A 26 -4.38 4.01 4.15
N LEU A 27 -3.89 3.92 2.91
CA LEU A 27 -3.43 5.10 2.15
C LEU A 27 -4.60 6.03 1.80
N CYS A 28 -5.76 5.50 1.43
CA CYS A 28 -6.97 6.29 1.21
C CYS A 28 -7.39 7.09 2.45
N ALA A 29 -7.09 6.60 3.66
CA ALA A 29 -7.28 7.36 4.90
C ALA A 29 -6.10 8.31 5.20
N ALA A 30 -4.86 7.86 5.00
CA ALA A 30 -3.66 8.60 5.35
C ALA A 30 -3.51 9.92 4.58
N PHE A 31 -3.78 9.91 3.27
CA PHE A 31 -3.62 11.10 2.43
C PHE A 31 -4.55 12.24 2.85
N PRO A 32 -5.89 12.06 2.92
CA PRO A 32 -6.78 13.13 3.37
C PRO A 32 -6.44 13.64 4.77
N ILE A 33 -6.14 12.73 5.72
CA ILE A 33 -5.71 13.13 7.07
C ILE A 33 -4.44 13.97 7.00
N GLY A 34 -3.45 13.55 6.20
CA GLY A 34 -2.17 14.23 6.06
C GLY A 34 -2.30 15.63 5.47
N PHE A 35 -3.13 15.80 4.43
CA PHE A 35 -3.42 17.10 3.82
C PHE A 35 -4.19 18.01 4.78
N TYR A 36 -5.20 17.48 5.47
CA TYR A 36 -6.05 18.29 6.35
C TYR A 36 -5.36 18.69 7.66
N MET A 37 -4.60 17.78 8.28
CA MET A 37 -4.02 18.02 9.61
C MET A 37 -3.00 19.17 9.62
N VAL A 38 -2.32 19.44 8.50
CA VAL A 38 -1.30 20.49 8.42
C VAL A 38 -1.92 21.89 8.40
N GLU A 39 -3.13 22.03 7.87
CA GLU A 39 -3.86 23.30 7.74
C GLU A 39 -4.50 23.77 9.06
N LEU A 40 -4.70 22.86 10.02
CA LEU A 40 -5.35 23.19 11.29
C LEU A 40 -4.50 24.09 12.17
N ALA A 41 -5.13 24.96 12.96
CA ALA A 41 -4.46 25.62 14.08
C ALA A 41 -4.05 24.59 15.16
N LEU A 42 -3.04 24.93 15.96
CA LEU A 42 -2.61 24.08 17.07
C LEU A 42 -3.79 23.86 18.03
N SER A 43 -4.20 22.60 18.18
CA SER A 43 -5.38 22.20 18.93
C SER A 43 -5.30 20.71 19.30
N PRO A 44 -6.09 20.25 20.29
CA PRO A 44 -6.18 18.82 20.61
C PRO A 44 -6.59 17.98 19.39
N THR A 45 -7.46 18.51 18.53
CA THR A 45 -7.87 17.88 17.28
C THR A 45 -6.70 17.71 16.31
N LYS A 46 -5.87 18.75 16.12
CA LYS A 46 -4.66 18.65 15.28
C LYS A 46 -3.74 17.54 15.79
N LEU A 47 -3.43 17.55 17.09
CA LEU A 47 -2.55 16.54 17.71
C LEU A 47 -3.12 15.12 17.55
N LYS A 48 -4.43 14.94 17.69
CA LYS A 48 -5.11 13.66 17.49
C LYS A 48 -4.99 13.16 16.05
N LEU A 49 -5.17 14.03 15.06
CA LEU A 49 -5.00 13.66 13.64
C LEU A 49 -3.55 13.32 13.31
N PHE A 50 -2.57 14.03 13.88
CA PHE A 50 -1.16 13.66 13.76
C PHE A 50 -0.88 12.26 14.33
N SER A 51 -1.48 11.91 15.47
CA SER A 51 -1.37 10.55 16.02
C SER A 51 -1.98 9.50 15.08
N TYR A 52 -3.18 9.73 14.56
CA TYR A 52 -3.82 8.82 13.60
C TYR A 52 -3.00 8.64 12.32
N HIS A 53 -2.45 9.74 11.78
CA HIS A 53 -1.57 9.70 10.63
C HIS A 53 -0.30 8.88 10.92
N LYS A 54 0.34 9.10 12.07
CA LYS A 54 1.51 8.30 12.50
C LYS A 54 1.18 6.82 12.66
N TRP A 55 0.04 6.49 13.26
CA TRP A 55 -0.37 5.09 13.43
C TRP A 55 -0.56 4.41 12.09
N ILE A 56 -1.28 5.05 11.16
CA ILE A 56 -1.44 4.53 9.81
C ILE A 56 -0.09 4.36 9.12
N GLY A 57 0.82 5.34 9.23
CA GLY A 57 2.18 5.25 8.67
C GLY A 57 2.97 4.05 9.20
N VAL A 58 2.95 3.83 10.52
CA VAL A 58 3.59 2.66 11.16
C VAL A 58 2.95 1.36 10.68
N THR A 59 1.62 1.28 10.63
CA THR A 59 0.91 0.08 10.15
C THR A 59 1.24 -0.22 8.68
N VAL A 60 1.24 0.80 7.81
CA VAL A 60 1.62 0.64 6.39
C VAL A 60 3.06 0.16 6.26
N PHE A 61 4.00 0.74 7.02
CA PHE A 61 5.40 0.32 7.01
C PHE A 61 5.54 -1.17 7.36
N ALA A 62 4.93 -1.59 8.48
CA ALA A 62 4.95 -2.99 8.91
C ALA A 62 4.29 -3.91 7.87
N LEU A 63 3.12 -3.55 7.34
CA LEU A 63 2.43 -4.33 6.31
C LEU A 63 3.26 -4.48 5.04
N VAL A 64 3.97 -3.43 4.62
CA VAL A 64 4.81 -3.48 3.41
C VAL A 64 6.01 -4.40 3.61
N LEU A 65 6.64 -4.39 4.78
CA LEU A 65 7.68 -5.37 5.14
C LEU A 65 7.15 -6.80 5.11
N LEU A 66 5.98 -7.04 5.73
CA LEU A 66 5.33 -8.35 5.70
C LEU A 66 4.96 -8.78 4.29
N ARG A 67 4.53 -7.86 3.42
CA ARG A 67 4.24 -8.14 2.01
C ARG A 67 5.48 -8.50 1.22
N LEU A 68 6.62 -7.86 1.49
CA LEU A 68 7.90 -8.19 0.86
C LEU A 68 8.40 -9.57 1.30
N LEU A 69 8.30 -9.89 2.59
CA LEU A 69 8.61 -11.22 3.11
C LEU A 69 7.66 -12.29 2.54
N TRP A 70 6.36 -12.01 2.50
CA TRP A 70 5.39 -12.94 1.92
C TRP A 70 5.69 -13.19 0.44
N ARG A 71 6.07 -12.15 -0.31
CA ARG A 71 6.42 -12.27 -1.73
C ARG A 71 7.67 -13.12 -1.98
N SER A 72 8.61 -13.18 -1.03
CA SER A 72 9.80 -14.04 -1.18
C SER A 72 9.48 -15.52 -0.99
N VAL A 73 8.48 -15.85 -0.16
CA VAL A 73 8.04 -17.23 0.08
C VAL A 73 6.84 -17.66 -0.77
N SER A 74 6.10 -16.70 -1.34
CA SER A 74 4.93 -16.91 -2.20
C SER A 74 5.09 -16.04 -3.46
N PRO A 75 5.82 -16.54 -4.47
CA PRO A 75 6.07 -15.80 -5.70
C PRO A 75 4.77 -15.39 -6.42
N PRO A 76 4.77 -14.22 -7.09
CA PRO A 76 3.60 -13.79 -7.83
C PRO A 76 3.29 -14.77 -8.98
N PRO A 77 2.01 -14.98 -9.29
CA PRO A 77 1.64 -15.78 -10.46
C PRO A 77 2.21 -15.17 -11.76
N PRO A 78 2.51 -15.98 -12.79
CA PRO A 78 3.09 -15.54 -14.07
C PRO A 78 2.36 -14.34 -14.67
N SER A 79 3.09 -13.41 -15.27
CA SER A 79 2.45 -12.26 -15.94
C SER A 79 1.59 -12.73 -17.11
N PRO A 80 0.43 -12.10 -17.39
CA PRO A 80 -0.29 -12.32 -18.63
C PRO A 80 0.59 -11.94 -19.81
N ALA A 81 0.33 -12.52 -20.98
CA ALA A 81 1.03 -12.17 -22.20
C ALA A 81 0.82 -10.68 -22.51
N MET A 82 1.90 -9.91 -22.55
CA MET A 82 1.88 -8.47 -22.83
C MET A 82 3.19 -8.04 -23.49
N PRO A 83 3.22 -6.90 -24.20
CA PRO A 83 4.46 -6.36 -24.76
C PRO A 83 5.56 -6.21 -23.70
N SER A 84 6.81 -6.47 -24.08
CA SER A 84 7.95 -6.44 -23.15
C SER A 84 8.15 -5.08 -22.48
N TRP A 85 7.81 -3.98 -23.15
CA TRP A 85 7.86 -2.65 -22.57
C TRP A 85 6.82 -2.47 -21.45
N ALA A 86 5.60 -2.99 -21.63
CA ALA A 86 4.53 -2.90 -20.63
C ALA A 86 4.89 -3.70 -19.37
N LEU A 87 5.46 -4.90 -19.55
CA LEU A 87 5.96 -5.71 -18.45
C LEU A 87 7.07 -5.00 -17.67
N ARG A 88 8.06 -4.41 -18.39
CA ARG A 88 9.14 -3.65 -17.76
C ARG A 88 8.61 -2.45 -16.98
N THR A 89 7.68 -1.68 -17.55
CA THR A 89 7.05 -0.56 -16.85
C THR A 89 6.32 -1.02 -15.59
N ALA A 90 5.52 -2.09 -15.66
CA ALA A 90 4.83 -2.63 -14.50
C ALA A 90 5.81 -3.08 -13.38
N GLN A 91 6.95 -3.68 -13.74
CA GLN A 91 7.98 -4.06 -12.77
C GLN A 91 8.64 -2.83 -12.12
N ILE A 92 8.97 -1.81 -12.91
CA ILE A 92 9.55 -0.55 -12.41
C ILE A 92 8.56 0.15 -11.48
N THR A 93 7.30 0.30 -11.90
CA THR A 93 6.25 0.92 -11.08
C THR A 93 6.07 0.19 -9.75
N HIS A 94 6.04 -1.15 -9.76
CA HIS A 94 5.95 -1.91 -8.50
C HIS A 94 7.15 -1.69 -7.59
N ARG A 95 8.39 -1.73 -8.13
CA ARG A 95 9.60 -1.47 -7.34
C ARG A 95 9.59 -0.06 -6.75
N LEU A 96 9.22 0.93 -7.55
CA LEU A 96 9.08 2.32 -7.12
C LEU A 96 8.05 2.47 -6.00
N LEU A 97 6.88 1.85 -6.15
CA LEU A 97 5.84 1.86 -5.12
C LEU A 97 6.34 1.23 -3.82
N TYR A 98 7.01 0.07 -3.87
CA TYR A 98 7.58 -0.54 -2.66
C TYR A 98 8.62 0.35 -1.99
N LEU A 99 9.51 0.97 -2.77
CA LEU A 99 10.50 1.91 -2.24
C LEU A 99 9.83 3.09 -1.56
N LEU A 100 8.84 3.72 -2.20
CA LEU A 100 8.13 4.89 -1.66
C LEU A 100 7.28 4.53 -0.44
N LEU A 101 6.62 3.37 -0.44
CA LEU A 101 5.82 2.87 0.68
C LEU A 101 6.66 2.58 1.93
N LEU A 102 7.97 2.36 1.78
CA LEU A 102 8.91 2.26 2.91
C LEU A 102 9.51 3.62 3.25
N ALA A 103 9.94 4.40 2.26
CA ALA A 103 10.63 5.67 2.45
C ALA A 103 9.74 6.76 3.07
N VAL A 104 8.46 6.83 2.70
CA VAL A 104 7.50 7.81 3.25
C VAL A 104 7.32 7.65 4.76
N PRO A 105 6.89 6.50 5.30
CA PRO A 105 6.74 6.35 6.75
C PRO A 105 8.09 6.43 7.49
N LEU A 106 9.19 5.93 6.91
CA LEU A 106 10.52 6.06 7.51
C LEU A 106 10.95 7.54 7.64
N SER A 107 10.75 8.34 6.58
CA SER A 107 11.02 9.79 6.64
C SER A 107 10.12 10.50 7.64
N GLY A 108 8.86 10.07 7.79
CA GLY A 108 7.94 10.61 8.81
C GLY A 108 8.37 10.29 10.23
N TRP A 109 8.89 9.07 10.47
CA TRP A 109 9.45 8.67 11.76
C TRP A 109 10.70 9.48 12.09
N LEU A 110 11.66 9.57 11.16
CA LEU A 110 12.85 10.41 11.31
C LEU A 110 12.48 11.88 11.58
N MET A 111 11.52 12.42 10.83
CA MET A 111 11.02 13.78 11.04
C MET A 111 10.47 13.96 12.46
N SER A 112 9.69 13.00 12.95
CA SER A 112 9.11 13.02 14.28
C SER A 112 10.19 13.04 15.36
N SER A 113 11.21 12.19 15.22
CA SER A 113 12.36 12.11 16.13
C SER A 113 13.17 13.41 16.12
N ALA A 114 13.50 13.95 14.95
CA ALA A 114 14.24 15.22 14.83
C ALA A 114 13.47 16.40 15.43
N LYS A 115 12.13 16.42 15.32
CA LYS A 115 11.28 17.44 15.96
C LYS A 115 11.11 17.24 17.47
N GLY A 116 11.61 16.13 18.03
CA GLY A 116 11.51 15.80 19.45
C GLY A 116 10.11 15.31 19.87
N PHE A 117 9.35 14.76 18.93
CA PHE A 117 8.05 14.14 19.21
C PHE A 117 8.15 12.63 19.05
N GLN A 118 8.18 11.90 20.16
CA GLN A 118 8.17 10.45 20.12
C GLN A 118 6.87 9.94 19.46
N THR A 119 6.99 8.90 18.63
CA THR A 119 5.82 8.22 18.07
C THR A 119 5.31 7.18 19.06
N VAL A 120 4.10 7.36 19.59
CA VAL A 120 3.45 6.37 20.45
C VAL A 120 2.36 5.67 19.65
N TYR A 121 2.63 4.45 19.20
CA TYR A 121 1.72 3.67 18.38
C TYR A 121 0.51 3.22 19.19
N LEU A 122 -0.68 3.47 18.62
CA LEU A 122 -2.00 3.24 19.21
C LEU A 122 -2.26 3.92 20.58
N ALA A 123 -1.36 4.80 21.02
CA ALA A 123 -1.29 5.38 22.36
C ALA A 123 -0.85 4.41 23.48
N GLN A 124 -0.28 3.24 23.14
CA GLN A 124 0.25 2.30 24.15
C GLN A 124 1.72 1.97 23.95
N LEU A 125 2.20 1.90 22.70
CA LEU A 125 3.54 1.41 22.40
C LEU A 125 4.45 2.58 21.99
N PRO A 126 5.32 3.10 22.88
CA PRO A 126 6.32 4.09 22.49
C PRO A 126 7.33 3.45 21.55
N ILE A 127 7.42 3.98 20.34
CA ILE A 127 8.43 3.61 19.36
C ILE A 127 9.67 4.47 19.63
N PRO A 128 10.89 3.89 19.66
CA PRO A 128 12.10 4.65 19.92
C PRO A 128 12.34 5.70 18.84
N ASP A 129 12.92 6.82 19.24
CA ASP A 129 13.43 7.80 18.30
C ASP A 129 14.70 7.25 17.62
N LEU A 130 14.76 7.39 16.30
CA LEU A 130 15.89 6.86 15.50
C LEU A 130 17.09 7.83 15.50
N ILE A 131 16.83 9.10 15.78
CA ILE A 131 17.80 10.19 15.78
C ILE A 131 17.46 11.19 16.90
N GLY A 132 18.45 11.98 17.32
CA GLY A 132 18.25 13.03 18.32
C GLY A 132 17.46 14.23 17.77
N LYS A 133 16.99 15.08 18.69
CA LYS A 133 16.30 16.33 18.36
C LYS A 133 17.25 17.29 17.63
N ASP A 134 16.85 17.70 16.44
CA ASP A 134 17.54 18.68 15.60
C ASP A 134 16.47 19.44 14.78
N PRO A 135 16.20 20.72 15.11
CA PRO A 135 15.17 21.50 14.43
C PRO A 135 15.45 21.72 12.93
N ALA A 136 16.71 21.88 12.53
CA ALA A 136 17.07 22.12 11.14
C ALA A 136 16.86 20.84 10.32
N LEU A 137 17.29 19.70 10.86
CA LEU A 137 17.03 18.40 10.25
C LEU A 137 15.53 18.09 10.22
N GLY A 138 14.79 18.46 11.26
CA GLY A 138 13.32 18.30 11.31
C GLY A 138 12.59 19.05 10.19
N ALA A 139 13.02 20.27 9.87
CA ALA A 139 12.48 21.05 8.75
C ALA A 139 12.87 20.47 7.38
N ALA A 140 14.10 19.98 7.24
CA ALA A 140 14.54 19.30 6.03
C ALA A 140 13.76 17.99 5.79
N LEU A 141 13.58 17.18 6.82
CA LEU A 141 12.83 15.92 6.76
C LEU A 141 11.34 16.14 6.49
N GLU A 142 10.75 17.24 6.96
CA GLU A 142 9.39 17.63 6.58
C GLU A 142 9.27 17.89 5.08
N SER A 143 10.23 18.61 4.49
CA SER A 143 10.28 18.85 3.05
C SER A 143 10.46 17.54 2.27
N VAL A 144 11.36 16.67 2.72
CA VAL A 144 11.58 15.34 2.13
C VAL A 144 10.30 14.50 2.21
N HIS A 145 9.67 14.44 3.37
CA HIS A 145 8.44 13.68 3.57
C HIS A 145 7.33 14.17 2.62
N TRP A 146 7.18 15.49 2.46
CA TRP A 146 6.21 16.07 1.53
C TRP A 146 6.49 15.73 0.06
N ILE A 147 7.75 15.82 -0.37
CA ILE A 147 8.18 15.46 -1.73
C ILE A 147 7.91 13.97 -1.99
N LEU A 148 8.30 13.09 -1.06
CA LEU A 148 8.08 11.65 -1.18
C LEU A 148 6.58 11.31 -1.23
N ASN A 149 5.73 12.00 -0.47
CA ASN A 149 4.28 11.82 -0.53
C ASN A 149 3.70 12.24 -1.89
N LYS A 150 4.16 13.34 -2.49
CA LYS A 150 3.76 13.74 -3.85
C LYS A 150 4.16 12.69 -4.88
N MET A 151 5.38 12.17 -4.78
CA MET A 151 5.85 11.08 -5.65
C MET A 151 5.03 9.81 -5.47
N LEU A 152 4.73 9.43 -4.21
CA LEU A 152 3.90 8.26 -3.90
C LEU A 152 2.49 8.42 -4.46
N LEU A 153 1.86 9.58 -4.25
CA LEU A 153 0.53 9.86 -4.79
C LEU A 153 0.53 9.76 -6.31
N GLY A 154 1.48 10.38 -7.01
CA GLY A 154 1.61 10.27 -8.46
C GLY A 154 1.83 8.83 -8.94
N ALA A 155 2.67 8.05 -8.25
CA ALA A 155 2.90 6.65 -8.57
C ALA A 155 1.64 5.78 -8.35
N ILE A 156 0.87 6.04 -7.29
CA ILE A 156 -0.41 5.38 -7.02
C ILE A 156 -1.42 5.74 -8.11
N THR A 157 -1.55 7.02 -8.48
CA THR A 157 -2.44 7.45 -9.55
C THR A 157 -2.12 6.75 -10.86
N LEU A 158 -0.83 6.70 -11.24
CA LEU A 158 -0.39 6.00 -12.45
C LEU A 158 -0.69 4.49 -12.37
N HIS A 159 -0.44 3.87 -11.22
CA HIS A 159 -0.70 2.45 -11.00
C HIS A 159 -2.20 2.12 -11.13
N VAL A 160 -3.07 2.91 -10.50
CA VAL A 160 -4.52 2.75 -10.59
C VAL A 160 -4.99 2.99 -12.01
N ALA A 161 -4.53 4.06 -12.67
CA ALA A 161 -4.88 4.35 -14.06
C ALA A 161 -4.48 3.21 -15.00
N ALA A 162 -3.29 2.62 -14.82
CA ALA A 162 -2.85 1.46 -15.57
C ALA A 162 -3.77 0.24 -15.31
N ALA A 163 -4.10 -0.06 -14.05
CA ALA A 163 -5.00 -1.17 -13.72
C ALA A 163 -6.40 -0.99 -14.33
N LEU A 164 -6.93 0.23 -14.33
CA LEU A 164 -8.23 0.55 -14.94
C LEU A 164 -8.16 0.49 -16.47
N LYS A 165 -7.07 0.96 -17.09
CA LYS A 165 -6.84 0.79 -18.54
C LYS A 165 -6.83 -0.69 -18.91
N HIS A 166 -6.06 -1.50 -18.19
CA HIS A 166 -5.98 -2.94 -18.39
C HIS A 166 -7.37 -3.61 -18.30
N HIS A 167 -8.17 -3.20 -17.32
CA HIS A 167 -9.51 -3.76 -17.11
C HIS A 167 -10.54 -3.31 -18.15
N PHE A 168 -10.63 -2.01 -18.43
CA PHE A 168 -11.71 -1.44 -19.26
C PHE A 168 -11.37 -1.33 -20.75
N VAL A 169 -10.11 -1.04 -21.08
CA VAL A 169 -9.64 -0.84 -22.46
C VAL A 169 -9.04 -2.12 -23.02
N ASP A 170 -8.02 -2.66 -22.34
CA ASP A 170 -7.33 -3.87 -22.82
C ASP A 170 -8.15 -5.14 -22.52
N ARG A 171 -9.16 -5.04 -21.64
CA ARG A 171 -10.08 -6.11 -21.21
C ARG A 171 -9.36 -7.37 -20.74
N ASP A 172 -8.28 -7.19 -19.99
CA ASP A 172 -7.51 -8.28 -19.42
C ASP A 172 -7.88 -8.55 -17.95
N ALA A 173 -7.27 -9.61 -17.41
CA ALA A 173 -7.51 -10.09 -16.07
C ALA A 173 -6.60 -9.48 -15.00
N VAL A 174 -5.74 -8.49 -15.30
CA VAL A 174 -4.72 -7.98 -14.36
C VAL A 174 -5.33 -7.56 -13.03
N LEU A 175 -6.40 -6.76 -13.07
CA LEU A 175 -7.11 -6.32 -11.86
C LEU A 175 -7.81 -7.50 -11.15
N LEU A 176 -8.44 -8.39 -11.90
CA LEU A 176 -9.21 -9.52 -11.36
C LEU A 176 -8.34 -10.49 -10.54
N ARG A 177 -7.04 -10.56 -10.83
CA ARG A 177 -6.07 -11.39 -10.09
C ARG A 177 -5.80 -10.92 -8.67
N MET A 178 -6.11 -9.65 -8.37
CA MET A 178 -6.01 -9.07 -7.03
C MET A 178 -7.33 -9.13 -6.25
N LEU A 179 -8.43 -9.57 -6.87
CA LEU A 179 -9.71 -9.72 -6.18
C LEU A 179 -9.84 -11.11 -5.52
N PRO A 180 -10.38 -11.17 -4.28
CA PRO A 180 -10.67 -12.44 -3.63
C PRO A 180 -11.70 -13.22 -4.44
N ALA A 181 -11.44 -14.50 -4.66
CA ALA A 181 -12.44 -15.40 -5.19
C ALA A 181 -13.45 -15.70 -4.09
N LEU A 182 -14.73 -15.37 -4.31
CA LEU A 182 -15.80 -16.00 -3.53
C LEU A 182 -15.75 -17.49 -3.89
N ARG A 183 -15.30 -18.35 -2.97
CA ARG A 183 -15.43 -19.80 -3.13
C ARG A 183 -16.90 -20.08 -3.40
N ARG A 184 -17.25 -20.46 -4.63
CA ARG A 184 -18.52 -21.17 -4.85
C ARG A 184 -18.30 -22.55 -4.23
N SER A 185 -18.96 -22.79 -3.10
CA SER A 185 -19.15 -24.13 -2.58
C SER A 185 -19.91 -24.90 -3.66
N THR A 186 -19.22 -25.71 -4.47
CA THR A 186 -19.91 -26.70 -5.29
C THR A 186 -20.64 -27.61 -4.31
N PRO A 187 -21.98 -27.73 -4.36
CA PRO A 187 -22.66 -28.72 -3.55
C PRO A 187 -22.09 -30.07 -3.98
N LEU A 188 -21.60 -30.85 -3.01
CA LEU A 188 -21.33 -32.27 -3.22
C LEU A 188 -22.64 -32.87 -3.74
N ALA A 189 -22.69 -33.20 -5.04
CA ALA A 189 -23.76 -34.01 -5.57
C ALA A 189 -23.69 -35.34 -4.81
N ALA A 190 -24.63 -35.54 -3.89
CA ALA A 190 -24.86 -36.81 -3.27
C ALA A 190 -25.11 -37.81 -4.39
N HIS A 191 -24.16 -38.72 -4.60
CA HIS A 191 -24.44 -39.97 -5.30
C HIS A 191 -25.39 -40.77 -4.41
N GLY A 192 -26.68 -40.49 -4.58
CA GLY A 192 -27.77 -41.35 -4.17
C GLY A 192 -27.98 -42.40 -5.25
N GLU A 193 -27.88 -43.64 -4.81
CA GLU A 193 -28.04 -44.90 -5.53
C GLU A 193 -29.24 -44.95 -6.49
N ARG A 194 -29.05 -45.60 -7.64
CA ARG A 194 -29.84 -46.73 -8.14
C ARG A 194 -29.24 -47.31 -9.41
#